data_AF-A0A8T4RIE7-F1
#
_entry.id   AF-A0A8T4RIE7-F1
#
_cell.length_a   1.000
_cell.length_b   1.000
_cell.length_c   1.000
_cell.angle_alpha   90.00
_cell.angle_beta   90.00
_cell.angle_gamma   90.00
#
_symmetry.space_group_name_H-M   'P 1'
#
loop_
_entity.id
_entity.type
_entity.pdbx_description
1 polymer ?
#
loop_
_entity_poly.entity_id
_entity_poly.type
_entity_poly.pdbx_seq_one_letter_code
_entity_poly.pdbx_strand_id
1 'polypeptide(L)'
;SEEQLVEYNLAPKNIRDCIDEVYTSEQVNAFDKRFRGTGKYYTLCDIIRFLSSGISGEEANAYDPRLYCNRILWLHDKGITGDQTHGFDLRFDNKRMGELLGLGVTGEQASSYDWSFHDITVEQLCESGIPNDVAAPYLPRFRWAKEIIALVEKNVPPEIAKAYEDRFDARTVATLYNAGYLPEQAATYSHHFHVGGIELLARHEIPPEIANLYNPERFSALEVHALIEAGVPPEIIDQYHNHFNGFSISFLWQAHINPYQANEYLEGFKPEEIVRLFSLGVTGETVPVKKQEQLKPILSTIATFREESVRYLDHGGYGVVLRLGQDLVIKVSQNVEAEAELLEKITKYHEGKQRHIARYKGFQKGVLVIEYIDGPSLEDYVLASDPLPDEEIVKYASHVLEGLIEMRKSGVIHHRDLKPRNIMIERKTKNAILVDVGVASTKRGTGKNRLFPRRGYNKGYGTHDLIALGQVLYFMATGEHLFSHSTSMLLSTGGKYDVRDEREKVYQNPYALLLPYFEKIKETVRNPLVQQLIKDCLTAQSFHFRKMQRKFAYALEHLV
;
A
#
# COMPACT_ATOMS: atom_id res chain seq x y z
N SER A 1 -57.16 -20.64 38.19
CA SER A 1 -57.08 -21.90 37.42
C SER A 1 -58.26 -22.78 37.78
N GLU A 2 -58.57 -23.82 37.01
CA GLU A 2 -59.60 -24.81 37.42
C GLU A 2 -59.34 -25.37 38.82
N GLU A 3 -58.05 -25.50 39.20
CA GLU A 3 -57.62 -25.95 40.54
C GLU A 3 -58.11 -25.04 41.68
N GLN A 4 -58.24 -23.73 41.46
CA GLN A 4 -58.75 -22.80 42.50
C GLN A 4 -60.28 -22.83 42.65
N LEU A 5 -61.03 -23.25 41.63
CA LEU A 5 -62.50 -23.30 41.67
C LEU A 5 -63.01 -24.48 42.51
N VAL A 6 -62.25 -25.58 42.55
CA VAL A 6 -62.59 -26.80 43.32
C VAL A 6 -62.35 -26.60 44.82
N GLU A 7 -61.32 -25.85 45.23
CA GLU A 7 -60.98 -25.61 46.65
C GLU A 7 -62.09 -24.86 47.41
N TYR A 8 -62.86 -24.02 46.71
CA TYR A 8 -63.97 -23.25 47.29
C TYR A 8 -65.36 -23.88 47.09
N ASN A 9 -65.43 -25.14 46.61
CA ASN A 9 -66.68 -25.89 46.41
C ASN A 9 -67.74 -25.15 45.55
N LEU A 10 -67.28 -24.41 44.54
CA LEU A 10 -68.13 -23.80 43.53
C LEU A 10 -68.32 -24.85 42.42
N ALA A 11 -69.55 -25.36 42.24
CA ALA A 11 -69.90 -26.15 41.05
C ALA A 11 -69.47 -25.39 39.78
N PRO A 12 -69.25 -26.05 38.61
CA PRO A 12 -69.11 -25.34 37.35
C PRO A 12 -70.47 -24.71 37.01
N LYS A 13 -70.77 -23.60 37.68
CA LYS A 13 -71.75 -22.62 37.26
C LYS A 13 -71.48 -22.38 35.78
N ASN A 14 -72.54 -22.34 34.98
CA ASN A 14 -72.38 -21.93 33.59
C ASN A 14 -71.56 -20.63 33.65
N ILE A 15 -70.56 -20.49 32.79
CA ILE A 15 -69.77 -19.25 32.69
C ILE A 15 -70.67 -18.00 32.75
N ARG A 16 -71.87 -18.14 32.17
CA ARG A 16 -72.95 -17.16 32.23
C ARG A 16 -73.47 -16.87 33.65
N ASP A 17 -73.72 -17.90 34.46
CA ASP A 17 -74.16 -17.73 35.86
C ASP A 17 -73.07 -17.03 36.69
N CYS A 18 -71.78 -17.31 36.43
CA CYS A 18 -70.67 -16.60 37.06
C CYS A 18 -70.58 -15.12 36.61
N ILE A 19 -70.89 -14.84 35.35
CA ILE A 19 -70.91 -13.48 34.80
C ILE A 19 -72.12 -12.69 35.33
N ASP A 20 -73.30 -13.31 35.36
CA ASP A 20 -74.57 -12.72 35.81
C ASP A 20 -74.59 -12.47 37.34
N GLU A 21 -73.75 -13.17 38.12
CA GLU A 21 -73.57 -12.94 39.56
C GLU A 21 -72.66 -11.75 39.90
N VAL A 22 -71.75 -11.37 38.99
CA VAL A 22 -70.71 -10.36 39.23
C VAL A 22 -70.98 -9.06 38.48
N TYR A 23 -71.63 -9.12 37.32
CA TYR A 23 -71.91 -7.98 36.44
C TYR A 23 -73.41 -7.74 36.33
N THR A 24 -73.80 -6.48 36.13
CA THR A 24 -75.22 -6.12 36.00
C THR A 24 -75.82 -6.71 34.73
N SER A 25 -77.12 -7.03 34.75
CA SER A 25 -77.84 -7.56 33.57
C SER A 25 -77.75 -6.62 32.36
N GLU A 26 -77.57 -5.31 32.60
CA GLU A 26 -77.37 -4.31 31.54
C GLU A 26 -76.02 -4.47 30.83
N GLN A 27 -74.93 -4.65 31.57
CA GLN A 27 -73.58 -4.87 31.01
C GLN A 27 -73.50 -6.18 30.21
N VAL A 28 -74.11 -7.25 30.72
CA VAL A 28 -74.12 -8.56 30.05
C VAL A 28 -74.99 -8.52 28.78
N ASN A 29 -76.16 -7.87 28.84
CA ASN A 29 -77.03 -7.70 27.67
C ASN A 29 -76.39 -6.80 26.59
N ALA A 30 -75.62 -5.79 26.97
CA ALA A 30 -74.86 -4.95 26.05
C ALA A 30 -73.81 -5.75 25.26
N PHE A 31 -73.02 -6.58 25.96
CA PHE A 31 -72.05 -7.48 25.34
C PHE A 31 -72.73 -8.50 24.41
N ASP A 32 -73.79 -9.15 24.90
CA ASP A 32 -74.56 -10.13 24.13
C ASP A 32 -75.18 -9.49 22.88
N LYS A 33 -75.79 -8.31 22.98
CA LYS A 33 -76.43 -7.63 21.84
C LYS A 33 -75.45 -7.30 20.71
N ARG A 34 -74.21 -6.98 21.05
CA ARG A 34 -73.20 -6.57 20.07
C ARG A 34 -72.40 -7.72 19.48
N PHE A 35 -71.97 -8.67 20.30
CA PHE A 35 -71.01 -9.69 19.87
C PHE A 35 -71.62 -11.08 19.65
N ARG A 36 -72.83 -11.34 20.18
CA ARG A 36 -73.51 -12.63 20.03
C ARG A 36 -74.16 -12.73 18.65
N GLY A 37 -74.09 -13.93 18.05
CA GLY A 37 -74.61 -14.15 16.69
C GLY A 37 -73.67 -13.72 15.55
N THR A 38 -72.49 -13.18 15.88
CA THR A 38 -71.45 -12.79 14.90
C THR A 38 -70.66 -13.97 14.31
N GLY A 39 -70.95 -15.20 14.74
CA GLY A 39 -70.27 -16.43 14.31
C GLY A 39 -68.84 -16.60 14.84
N LYS A 40 -68.41 -15.76 15.80
CA LYS A 40 -67.05 -15.75 16.37
C LYS A 40 -67.03 -16.27 17.81
N TYR A 41 -65.95 -16.99 18.15
CA TYR A 41 -65.73 -17.55 19.48
C TYR A 41 -64.85 -16.60 20.31
N TYR A 42 -65.34 -16.19 21.48
CA TYR A 42 -64.61 -15.35 22.44
C TYR A 42 -64.24 -16.18 23.67
N THR A 43 -63.04 -15.98 24.22
CA THR A 43 -62.64 -16.70 25.44
C THR A 43 -63.33 -16.11 26.66
N LEU A 44 -63.47 -16.91 27.73
CA LEU A 44 -63.97 -16.42 29.03
C LEU A 44 -63.19 -15.18 29.51
N CYS A 45 -61.88 -15.17 29.30
CA CYS A 45 -61.01 -14.05 29.66
C CYS A 45 -61.34 -12.78 28.86
N ASP A 46 -61.66 -12.88 27.57
CA ASP A 46 -62.02 -11.72 26.74
C ASP A 46 -63.35 -11.11 27.16
N ILE A 47 -64.32 -11.96 27.52
CA ILE A 47 -65.65 -11.54 28.00
C ILE A 47 -65.51 -10.84 29.35
N ILE A 48 -64.79 -11.45 30.30
CA ILE A 48 -64.57 -10.85 31.62
C ILE A 48 -63.84 -9.52 31.49
N ARG A 49 -62.76 -9.45 30.69
CA ARG A 49 -62.03 -8.19 30.46
C ARG A 49 -62.94 -7.09 29.89
N PHE A 50 -63.82 -7.44 28.94
CA PHE A 50 -64.76 -6.47 28.37
C PHE A 50 -65.79 -5.98 29.39
N LEU A 51 -66.33 -6.88 30.21
CA LEU A 51 -67.31 -6.50 31.23
C LEU A 51 -66.66 -5.72 32.39
N SER A 52 -65.39 -6.00 32.69
CA SER A 52 -64.59 -5.27 33.69
C SER A 52 -64.09 -3.90 33.23
N SER A 53 -64.05 -3.61 31.93
CA SER A 53 -63.43 -2.37 31.42
C SER A 53 -64.27 -1.12 31.63
N GLY A 54 -65.53 -1.28 32.06
CA GLY A 54 -66.46 -0.16 32.28
C GLY A 54 -67.11 0.39 31.00
N ILE A 55 -66.84 -0.21 29.83
CA ILE A 55 -67.44 0.17 28.56
C ILE A 55 -68.95 -0.12 28.58
N SER A 56 -69.77 0.91 28.45
CA SER A 56 -71.22 0.79 28.33
C SER A 56 -71.63 0.18 26.98
N GLY A 57 -72.88 -0.29 26.88
CA GLY A 57 -73.40 -0.82 25.61
C GLY A 57 -73.49 0.23 24.50
N GLU A 58 -73.76 1.49 24.85
CA GLU A 58 -73.78 2.61 23.90
C GLU A 58 -72.36 2.94 23.41
N GLU A 59 -71.39 3.05 24.33
CA GLU A 59 -69.98 3.27 23.98
C GLU A 59 -69.43 2.13 23.15
N ALA A 60 -69.80 0.88 23.46
CA ALA A 60 -69.47 -0.25 22.61
C ALA A 60 -70.04 -0.01 21.20
N ASN A 61 -71.35 0.16 21.05
CA ASN A 61 -71.97 0.29 19.73
C ASN A 61 -71.46 1.47 18.88
N ALA A 62 -70.82 2.47 19.50
CA ALA A 62 -70.16 3.56 18.80
C ALA A 62 -68.86 3.15 18.07
N TYR A 63 -68.22 2.02 18.37
CA TYR A 63 -67.03 1.55 17.62
C TYR A 63 -67.45 0.89 16.30
N ASP A 64 -66.55 0.93 15.30
CA ASP A 64 -66.78 0.33 13.97
C ASP A 64 -67.33 -1.11 14.10
N PRO A 65 -68.48 -1.43 13.46
CA PRO A 65 -69.15 -2.72 13.61
C PRO A 65 -68.29 -3.94 13.25
N ARG A 66 -67.21 -3.75 12.48
CA ARG A 66 -66.29 -4.81 12.07
C ARG A 66 -65.25 -5.15 13.14
N LEU A 67 -65.11 -4.34 14.19
CA LEU A 67 -64.14 -4.55 15.27
C LEU A 67 -64.61 -5.59 16.30
N TYR A 68 -63.69 -6.45 16.73
CA TYR A 68 -63.93 -7.48 17.74
C TYR A 68 -63.70 -6.97 19.16
N CYS A 69 -64.26 -7.66 20.15
CA CYS A 69 -64.21 -7.22 21.55
C CYS A 69 -62.78 -6.96 22.05
N ASN A 70 -61.79 -7.79 21.66
CA ASN A 70 -60.38 -7.61 22.01
C ASN A 70 -59.76 -6.37 21.35
N ARG A 71 -60.19 -6.02 20.12
CA ARG A 71 -59.74 -4.81 19.43
C ARG A 71 -60.29 -3.56 20.11
N ILE A 72 -61.57 -3.59 20.48
CA ILE A 72 -62.24 -2.49 21.18
C ILE A 72 -61.64 -2.27 22.56
N LEU A 73 -61.37 -3.35 23.32
CA LEU A 73 -60.69 -3.25 24.62
C LEU A 73 -59.34 -2.54 24.52
N TRP A 74 -58.51 -2.94 23.56
CA TRP A 74 -57.21 -2.32 23.36
C TRP A 74 -57.32 -0.83 23.02
N LEU A 75 -58.26 -0.47 22.13
CA LEU A 75 -58.47 0.93 21.71
C LEU A 75 -59.01 1.78 22.86
N HIS A 76 -59.95 1.24 23.64
CA HIS A 76 -60.51 1.89 24.82
C HIS A 76 -59.44 2.15 25.89
N ASP A 77 -58.56 1.17 26.16
CA ASP A 77 -57.44 1.34 27.10
C ASP A 77 -56.44 2.42 26.65
N LYS A 78 -56.42 2.76 25.35
CA LYS A 78 -55.62 3.84 24.78
C LYS A 78 -56.37 5.17 24.68
N GLY A 79 -57.60 5.23 25.18
CA GLY A 79 -58.44 6.45 25.17
C GLY A 79 -59.01 6.80 23.80
N ILE A 80 -59.03 5.86 22.85
CA ILE A 80 -59.62 6.05 21.52
C ILE A 80 -61.12 5.77 21.60
N THR A 81 -61.96 6.73 21.21
CA THR A 81 -63.41 6.58 21.25
C THR A 81 -63.94 5.84 20.01
N GLY A 82 -65.14 5.26 20.13
CA GLY A 82 -65.73 4.48 19.05
C GLY A 82 -65.87 5.24 17.73
N ASP A 83 -66.35 6.48 17.78
CA ASP A 83 -66.56 7.31 16.60
C ASP A 83 -65.28 7.49 15.77
N GLN A 84 -64.12 7.60 16.44
CA GLN A 84 -62.81 7.75 15.80
C GLN A 84 -62.36 6.51 15.02
N THR A 85 -62.96 5.35 15.26
CA THR A 85 -62.57 4.08 14.62
C THR A 85 -63.22 3.84 13.27
N HIS A 86 -64.21 4.65 12.89
CA HIS A 86 -64.88 4.54 11.61
C HIS A 86 -64.00 5.00 10.44
N GLY A 87 -64.30 4.48 9.26
CA GLY A 87 -63.62 4.83 8.02
C GLY A 87 -62.28 4.12 7.80
N PHE A 88 -61.69 3.49 8.84
CA PHE A 88 -60.48 2.70 8.67
C PHE A 88 -60.75 1.40 7.91
N ASP A 89 -59.89 1.08 6.95
CA ASP A 89 -59.84 -0.22 6.31
C ASP A 89 -59.46 -1.31 7.30
N LEU A 90 -59.93 -2.54 7.06
CA LEU A 90 -59.57 -3.70 7.89
C LEU A 90 -58.08 -4.07 7.81
N ARG A 91 -57.32 -3.50 6.87
CA ARG A 91 -55.87 -3.69 6.76
C ARG A 91 -55.10 -3.06 7.92
N PHE A 92 -55.65 -2.04 8.59
CA PHE A 92 -54.99 -1.40 9.72
C PHE A 92 -55.25 -2.19 11.00
N ASP A 93 -54.17 -2.61 11.68
CA ASP A 93 -54.28 -3.21 13.00
C ASP A 93 -54.53 -2.14 14.10
N ASN A 94 -54.76 -2.57 15.34
CA ASN A 94 -55.07 -1.63 16.44
C ASN A 94 -53.95 -0.63 16.69
N LYS A 95 -52.71 -1.12 16.61
CA LYS A 95 -51.53 -0.31 16.88
C LYS A 95 -51.45 0.81 15.85
N ARG A 96 -51.57 0.45 14.55
CA ARG A 96 -51.51 1.38 13.43
C ARG A 96 -52.67 2.37 13.43
N MET A 97 -53.90 1.94 13.74
CA MET A 97 -55.02 2.87 13.90
C MET A 97 -54.77 3.88 15.03
N GLY A 98 -54.24 3.43 16.17
CA GLY A 98 -53.91 4.33 17.27
C GLY A 98 -52.79 5.32 16.93
N GLU A 99 -51.77 4.87 16.21
CA GLU A 99 -50.67 5.71 15.71
C GLU A 99 -51.20 6.78 14.73
N LEU A 100 -52.00 6.39 13.74
CA LEU A 100 -52.63 7.31 12.78
C LEU A 100 -53.56 8.33 13.45
N LEU A 101 -54.40 7.89 14.39
CA LEU A 101 -55.26 8.80 15.16
C LEU A 101 -54.46 9.76 16.03
N GLY A 102 -53.33 9.31 16.59
CA GLY A 102 -52.39 10.17 17.34
C GLY A 102 -51.76 11.26 16.47
N LEU A 103 -51.60 11.02 15.17
CA LEU A 103 -51.16 12.00 14.18
C LEU A 103 -52.30 12.91 13.68
N GLY A 104 -53.54 12.71 14.16
CA GLY A 104 -54.72 13.44 13.72
C GLY A 104 -55.30 12.96 12.38
N VAL A 105 -54.89 11.78 11.90
CA VAL A 105 -55.36 11.20 10.64
C VAL A 105 -56.65 10.43 10.87
N THR A 106 -57.70 10.81 10.16
CA THR A 106 -59.00 10.11 10.20
C THR A 106 -58.96 8.78 9.44
N GLY A 107 -59.89 7.87 9.76
CA GLY A 107 -60.00 6.60 9.04
C GLY A 107 -60.24 6.79 7.54
N GLU A 108 -61.06 7.75 7.14
CA GLU A 108 -61.29 8.08 5.72
C GLU A 108 -60.00 8.53 5.02
N GLN A 109 -59.19 9.38 5.67
CA GLN A 109 -57.89 9.81 5.13
C GLN A 109 -56.91 8.65 5.01
N ALA A 110 -56.79 7.80 6.04
CA ALA A 110 -55.91 6.64 6.00
C ALA A 110 -56.33 5.61 4.94
N SER A 111 -57.63 5.38 4.79
CA SER A 111 -58.19 4.44 3.80
C SER A 111 -58.20 4.99 2.38
N SER A 112 -58.01 6.30 2.20
CA SER A 112 -57.85 6.90 0.87
C SER A 112 -56.58 6.41 0.16
N TYR A 113 -55.58 5.92 0.91
CA TYR A 113 -54.33 5.41 0.35
C TYR A 113 -54.54 4.16 -0.49
N ASP A 114 -53.83 4.05 -1.62
CA ASP A 114 -53.90 2.87 -2.49
C ASP A 114 -53.69 1.56 -1.70
N TRP A 115 -54.46 0.53 -2.03
CA TRP A 115 -54.42 -0.77 -1.33
C TRP A 115 -53.06 -1.46 -1.43
N SER A 116 -52.23 -1.08 -2.40
CA SER A 116 -50.87 -1.58 -2.59
C SER A 116 -49.89 -1.11 -1.50
N PHE A 117 -50.24 -0.05 -0.75
CA PHE A 117 -49.45 0.39 0.40
C PHE A 117 -49.77 -0.45 1.65
N HIS A 118 -48.72 -0.91 2.31
CA HIS A 118 -48.82 -1.59 3.60
C HIS A 118 -49.22 -0.58 4.70
N ASP A 119 -49.91 -1.04 5.75
CA ASP A 119 -50.33 -0.21 6.90
C ASP A 119 -49.22 0.71 7.46
N ILE A 120 -48.00 0.19 7.69
CA ILE A 120 -46.84 0.94 8.18
C ILE A 120 -46.33 1.97 7.17
N THR A 121 -46.51 1.74 5.87
CA THR A 121 -46.15 2.72 4.84
C THR A 121 -47.12 3.89 4.85
N VAL A 122 -48.42 3.63 5.00
CA VAL A 122 -49.43 4.69 5.12
C VAL A 122 -49.18 5.54 6.37
N GLU A 123 -48.87 4.90 7.50
CA GLU A 123 -48.47 5.59 8.73
C GLU A 123 -47.29 6.55 8.48
N GLN A 124 -46.19 6.04 7.94
CA GLN A 124 -44.97 6.84 7.67
C GLN A 124 -45.19 7.97 6.64
N LEU A 125 -46.02 7.75 5.62
CA LEU A 125 -46.39 8.79 4.65
C LEU A 125 -47.21 9.89 5.31
N CYS A 126 -48.18 9.52 6.15
CA CYS A 126 -48.96 10.47 6.94
C CYS A 126 -48.09 11.26 7.94
N GLU A 127 -47.16 10.61 8.64
CA GLU A 127 -46.18 11.28 9.52
C GLU A 127 -45.36 12.32 8.77
N SER A 128 -45.00 12.01 7.51
CA SER A 128 -44.23 12.90 6.64
C SER A 128 -45.09 13.95 5.92
N GLY A 129 -46.41 13.95 6.15
CA GLY A 129 -47.35 14.87 5.54
C GLY A 129 -47.58 14.67 4.03
N ILE A 130 -47.30 13.48 3.50
CA ILE A 130 -47.41 13.17 2.05
C ILE A 130 -48.74 12.47 1.77
N PRO A 131 -49.73 13.15 1.14
CA PRO A 131 -51.05 12.56 0.88
C PRO A 131 -51.04 11.52 -0.25
N ASN A 132 -52.11 10.73 -0.36
CA ASN A 132 -52.21 9.64 -1.33
C ASN A 132 -52.17 10.11 -2.80
N ASP A 133 -52.75 11.26 -3.13
CA ASP A 133 -52.72 11.82 -4.49
C ASP A 133 -51.29 12.14 -4.96
N VAL A 134 -50.38 12.43 -4.01
CA VAL A 134 -48.95 12.60 -4.26
C VAL A 134 -48.21 11.25 -4.27
N ALA A 135 -48.55 10.33 -3.36
CA ALA A 135 -47.84 9.06 -3.21
C ALA A 135 -48.22 7.99 -4.27
N ALA A 136 -49.52 7.83 -4.58
CA ALA A 136 -50.03 6.81 -5.48
C ALA A 136 -49.41 6.83 -6.90
N PRO A 137 -49.11 7.99 -7.51
CA PRO A 137 -48.45 8.03 -8.82
C PRO A 137 -47.09 7.32 -8.90
N TYR A 138 -46.39 7.10 -7.79
CA TYR A 138 -45.10 6.38 -7.74
C TYR A 138 -45.25 4.85 -7.80
N LEU A 139 -46.47 4.33 -7.61
CA LEU A 139 -46.77 2.92 -7.81
C LEU A 139 -46.73 2.54 -9.30
N PRO A 140 -46.51 1.24 -9.61
CA PRO A 140 -46.24 0.13 -8.68
C PRO A 140 -44.76 0.00 -8.28
N ARG A 141 -43.89 0.91 -8.76
CA ARG A 141 -42.44 0.78 -8.65
C ARG A 141 -41.92 1.04 -7.24
N PHE A 142 -42.29 2.17 -6.65
CA PHE A 142 -41.86 2.53 -5.30
C PHE A 142 -43.02 2.29 -4.34
N ARG A 143 -42.85 1.36 -3.40
CA ARG A 143 -43.93 0.89 -2.52
C ARG A 143 -43.68 1.18 -1.06
N TRP A 144 -42.45 1.52 -0.68
CA TRP A 144 -42.11 1.81 0.70
C TRP A 144 -42.09 3.31 0.96
N ALA A 145 -42.56 3.74 2.14
CA ALA A 145 -42.63 5.16 2.47
C ALA A 145 -41.27 5.85 2.32
N LYS A 146 -40.20 5.22 2.81
CA LYS A 146 -38.82 5.75 2.69
C LYS A 146 -38.40 6.11 1.26
N GLU A 147 -38.92 5.38 0.26
CA GLU A 147 -38.60 5.61 -1.15
C GLU A 147 -39.36 6.82 -1.68
N ILE A 148 -40.66 6.86 -1.42
CA ILE A 148 -41.56 7.94 -1.85
C ILE A 148 -41.16 9.25 -1.18
N ILE A 149 -40.90 9.22 0.13
CA ILE A 149 -40.43 10.38 0.89
C ILE A 149 -39.16 10.94 0.25
N ALA A 150 -38.15 10.09 -0.02
CA ALA A 150 -36.90 10.53 -0.64
C ALA A 150 -37.08 11.18 -2.02
N LEU A 151 -38.03 10.70 -2.82
CA LEU A 151 -38.35 11.25 -4.14
C LEU A 151 -39.12 12.58 -4.04
N VAL A 152 -40.11 12.64 -3.14
CA VAL A 152 -40.96 13.81 -2.92
C VAL A 152 -40.16 14.96 -2.31
N GLU A 153 -39.33 14.71 -1.30
CA GLU A 153 -38.45 15.71 -0.69
C GLU A 153 -37.50 16.37 -1.70
N LYS A 154 -37.15 15.62 -2.75
CA LYS A 154 -36.28 16.08 -3.84
C LYS A 154 -37.05 16.55 -5.08
N ASN A 155 -38.37 16.69 -4.98
CA ASN A 155 -39.25 17.14 -6.05
C ASN A 155 -39.10 16.34 -7.36
N VAL A 156 -38.82 15.03 -7.28
CA VAL A 156 -38.65 14.16 -8.45
C VAL A 156 -40.03 13.76 -8.99
N PRO A 157 -40.42 14.13 -10.23
CA PRO A 157 -41.73 13.79 -10.76
C PRO A 157 -41.93 12.27 -10.90
N PRO A 158 -43.12 11.71 -10.59
CA PRO A 158 -43.36 10.26 -10.66
C PRO A 158 -43.09 9.65 -12.05
N GLU A 159 -43.42 10.35 -13.13
CA GLU A 159 -43.15 9.90 -14.51
C GLU A 159 -41.65 9.74 -14.77
N ILE A 160 -40.85 10.71 -14.30
CA ILE A 160 -39.39 10.69 -14.44
C ILE A 160 -38.79 9.62 -13.53
N ALA A 161 -39.21 9.56 -12.26
CA ALA A 161 -38.72 8.58 -11.30
C ALA A 161 -38.92 7.14 -11.77
N LYS A 162 -40.06 6.85 -12.41
CA LYS A 162 -40.38 5.54 -12.97
C LYS A 162 -39.66 5.21 -14.27
N ALA A 163 -39.07 6.19 -14.94
CA ALA A 163 -38.35 5.99 -16.21
C ALA A 163 -36.89 5.54 -16.03
N TYR A 164 -36.28 5.73 -14.86
CA TYR A 164 -34.92 5.22 -14.58
C TYR A 164 -34.86 3.68 -14.66
N GLU A 165 -33.70 3.07 -14.87
CA GLU A 165 -33.59 1.60 -14.83
C GLU A 165 -33.93 1.02 -13.44
N ASP A 166 -34.46 -0.20 -13.37
CA ASP A 166 -34.84 -0.86 -12.10
C ASP A 166 -33.66 -1.07 -11.14
N ARG A 167 -32.43 -1.04 -11.65
CA ARG A 167 -31.22 -1.13 -10.82
C ARG A 167 -31.03 0.09 -9.91
N PHE A 168 -31.68 1.22 -10.21
CA PHE A 168 -31.61 2.43 -9.40
C PHE A 168 -32.73 2.46 -8.37
N ASP A 169 -32.34 2.46 -7.09
CA ASP A 169 -33.26 2.68 -5.99
C ASP A 169 -33.72 4.14 -5.91
N ALA A 170 -34.77 4.41 -5.13
CA ALA A 170 -35.37 5.74 -5.03
C ALA A 170 -34.38 6.82 -4.59
N ARG A 171 -33.45 6.48 -3.69
CA ARG A 171 -32.41 7.40 -3.21
C ARG A 171 -31.43 7.79 -4.32
N THR A 172 -31.04 6.82 -5.14
CA THR A 172 -30.12 7.02 -6.26
C THR A 172 -30.79 7.79 -7.37
N VAL A 173 -32.05 7.47 -7.68
CA VAL A 173 -32.89 8.25 -8.61
C VAL A 173 -32.97 9.71 -8.16
N ALA A 174 -33.26 9.96 -6.88
CA ALA A 174 -33.32 11.31 -6.33
C ALA A 174 -31.97 12.05 -6.43
N THR A 175 -30.86 11.34 -6.21
CA THR A 175 -29.51 11.92 -6.34
C THR A 175 -29.19 12.28 -7.80
N LEU A 176 -29.44 11.35 -8.73
CA LEU A 176 -29.21 11.54 -10.16
C LEU A 176 -30.04 12.70 -10.72
N TYR A 177 -31.32 12.75 -10.37
CA TYR A 177 -32.22 13.82 -10.80
C TYR A 177 -31.76 15.20 -10.32
N ASN A 178 -31.38 15.32 -9.04
CA ASN A 178 -30.86 16.59 -8.50
C ASN A 178 -29.52 17.01 -9.12
N ALA A 179 -28.68 16.04 -9.49
CA ALA A 179 -27.44 16.29 -10.23
C ALA A 179 -27.68 16.57 -11.72
N GLY A 180 -28.95 16.60 -12.18
CA GLY A 180 -29.33 16.96 -13.54
C GLY A 180 -29.29 15.82 -14.56
N TYR A 181 -29.07 14.58 -14.13
CA TYR A 181 -28.97 13.42 -15.03
C TYR A 181 -30.33 12.81 -15.30
N LEU A 182 -30.82 12.93 -16.53
CA LEU A 182 -32.08 12.30 -16.97
C LEU A 182 -31.95 10.77 -17.05
N PRO A 183 -33.08 10.02 -17.07
CA PRO A 183 -33.07 8.56 -17.13
C PRO A 183 -32.19 7.96 -18.22
N GLU A 184 -32.26 8.52 -19.44
CA GLU A 184 -31.45 8.06 -20.58
C GLU A 184 -29.95 8.26 -20.35
N GLN A 185 -29.56 9.39 -19.76
CA GLN A 185 -28.16 9.68 -19.42
C GLN A 185 -27.69 8.76 -18.30
N ALA A 186 -28.46 8.61 -17.22
CA ALA A 186 -28.11 7.73 -16.11
C ALA A 186 -27.99 6.25 -16.53
N ALA A 187 -28.80 5.80 -17.50
CA ALA A 187 -28.70 4.45 -18.06
C ALA A 187 -27.35 4.18 -18.74
N THR A 188 -26.67 5.22 -19.24
CA THR A 188 -25.36 5.07 -19.87
C THR A 188 -24.23 4.77 -18.89
N TYR A 189 -24.40 4.98 -17.57
CA TYR A 189 -23.41 4.51 -16.60
C TYR A 189 -23.24 3.00 -16.76
N SER A 190 -22.01 2.55 -16.96
CA SER A 190 -21.71 1.14 -17.19
C SER A 190 -22.20 0.27 -16.03
N HIS A 191 -22.72 -0.91 -16.35
CA HIS A 191 -23.39 -1.83 -15.41
C HIS A 191 -22.48 -2.36 -14.29
N HIS A 192 -21.16 -2.25 -14.44
CA HIS A 192 -20.20 -2.66 -13.41
C HIS A 192 -20.23 -1.72 -12.19
N PHE A 193 -20.64 -0.46 -12.35
CA PHE A 193 -20.77 0.45 -11.22
C PHE A 193 -21.99 0.08 -10.39
N HIS A 194 -21.76 -0.24 -9.12
CA HIS A 194 -22.83 -0.41 -8.15
C HIS A 194 -23.57 0.91 -7.90
N VAL A 195 -24.82 0.78 -7.44
CA VAL A 195 -25.75 1.89 -7.16
C VAL A 195 -25.10 2.99 -6.30
N GLY A 196 -24.48 2.63 -5.18
CA GLY A 196 -23.78 3.61 -4.32
C GLY A 196 -22.56 4.27 -4.97
N GLY A 197 -21.92 3.60 -5.93
CA GLY A 197 -20.82 4.16 -6.72
C GLY A 197 -21.31 5.19 -7.73
N ILE A 198 -22.43 4.92 -8.40
CA ILE A 198 -23.06 5.88 -9.32
C ILE A 198 -23.56 7.09 -8.55
N GLU A 199 -24.16 6.87 -7.37
CA GLU A 199 -24.57 7.94 -6.47
C GLU A 199 -23.38 8.83 -6.07
N LEU A 200 -22.21 8.25 -5.79
CA LEU A 200 -20.98 9.00 -5.54
C LEU A 200 -20.57 9.84 -6.76
N LEU A 201 -20.44 9.21 -7.94
CA LEU A 201 -20.03 9.90 -9.17
C LEU A 201 -20.96 11.07 -9.50
N ALA A 202 -22.27 10.87 -9.38
CA ALA A 202 -23.27 11.89 -9.64
C ALA A 202 -23.17 13.08 -8.66
N ARG A 203 -22.92 12.82 -7.37
CA ARG A 203 -22.72 13.90 -6.36
C ARG A 203 -21.51 14.77 -6.65
N HIS A 204 -20.49 14.21 -7.28
CA HIS A 204 -19.28 14.93 -7.69
C HIS A 204 -19.35 15.42 -9.14
N GLU A 205 -20.56 15.46 -9.73
CA GLU A 205 -20.80 15.97 -11.08
C GLU A 205 -19.98 15.25 -12.17
N ILE A 206 -19.65 13.97 -11.95
CA ILE A 206 -18.91 13.16 -12.93
C ILE A 206 -19.90 12.47 -13.87
N PRO A 207 -19.98 12.88 -15.15
CA PRO A 207 -20.95 12.33 -16.08
C PRO A 207 -20.53 10.93 -16.57
N PRO A 208 -21.49 10.10 -17.00
CA PRO A 208 -21.22 8.72 -17.42
C PRO A 208 -20.25 8.62 -18.59
N GLU A 209 -20.27 9.58 -19.53
CA GLU A 209 -19.35 9.59 -20.68
C GLU A 209 -17.89 9.69 -20.24
N ILE A 210 -17.61 10.35 -19.12
CA ILE A 210 -16.28 10.47 -18.53
C ILE A 210 -15.98 9.28 -17.62
N ALA A 211 -16.91 8.90 -16.74
CA ALA A 211 -16.73 7.78 -15.83
C ALA A 211 -16.45 6.47 -16.59
N ASN A 212 -17.11 6.25 -17.72
CA ASN A 212 -16.98 5.05 -18.54
C ASN A 212 -15.67 4.98 -19.35
N LEU A 213 -14.88 6.06 -19.42
CA LEU A 213 -13.55 6.01 -20.04
C LEU A 213 -12.56 5.21 -19.20
N TYR A 214 -12.83 5.07 -17.90
CA TYR A 214 -11.99 4.30 -16.99
C TYR A 214 -12.34 2.83 -17.07
N ASN A 215 -11.31 1.97 -17.15
CA ASN A 215 -11.46 0.55 -17.38
C ASN A 215 -12.36 -0.12 -16.30
N PRO A 216 -13.51 -0.68 -16.70
CA PRO A 216 -14.51 -1.21 -15.78
C PRO A 216 -14.09 -2.49 -15.06
N GLU A 217 -13.12 -3.22 -15.61
CA GLU A 217 -12.57 -4.43 -14.98
C GLU A 217 -11.51 -4.10 -13.93
N ARG A 218 -11.05 -2.84 -13.89
CA ARG A 218 -9.89 -2.43 -13.09
C ARG A 218 -10.23 -1.44 -11.98
N PHE A 219 -11.16 -0.51 -12.21
CA PHE A 219 -11.41 0.59 -11.28
C PHE A 219 -12.86 0.63 -10.79
N SER A 220 -13.03 0.73 -9.48
CA SER A 220 -14.32 1.02 -8.85
C SER A 220 -14.71 2.49 -9.01
N ALA A 221 -15.99 2.83 -8.81
CA ALA A 221 -16.46 4.23 -8.85
C ALA A 221 -15.69 5.16 -7.90
N LEU A 222 -15.30 4.66 -6.72
CA LEU A 222 -14.54 5.42 -5.73
C LEU A 222 -13.11 5.71 -6.24
N GLU A 223 -12.50 4.75 -6.92
CA GLU A 223 -11.19 4.91 -7.54
C GLU A 223 -11.25 5.85 -8.76
N VAL A 224 -12.26 5.71 -9.62
CA VAL A 224 -12.51 6.61 -10.75
C VAL A 224 -12.64 8.05 -10.27
N HIS A 225 -13.40 8.27 -9.20
CA HIS A 225 -13.49 9.60 -8.57
C HIS A 225 -12.11 10.11 -8.13
N ALA A 226 -11.33 9.30 -7.41
CA ALA A 226 -9.99 9.70 -6.94
C ALA A 226 -9.04 10.04 -8.10
N LEU A 227 -9.10 9.27 -9.20
CA LEU A 227 -8.30 9.48 -10.40
C LEU A 227 -8.65 10.79 -11.10
N ILE A 228 -9.95 11.10 -11.21
CA ILE A 228 -10.44 12.35 -11.80
C ILE A 228 -10.04 13.54 -10.93
N GLU A 229 -10.21 13.45 -9.60
CA GLU A 229 -9.77 14.51 -8.68
C GLU A 229 -8.26 14.75 -8.73
N ALA A 230 -7.47 13.69 -8.91
CA ALA A 230 -6.03 13.80 -9.11
C ALA A 230 -5.65 14.33 -10.50
N GLY A 231 -6.60 14.48 -11.43
CA GLY A 231 -6.36 14.95 -12.79
C GLY A 231 -5.60 13.94 -13.66
N VAL A 232 -5.79 12.64 -13.42
CA VAL A 232 -5.16 11.57 -14.21
C VAL A 232 -5.92 11.38 -15.52
N PRO A 233 -5.29 11.58 -16.70
CA PRO A 233 -5.93 11.36 -17.99
C PRO A 233 -6.28 9.88 -18.21
N PRO A 234 -7.46 9.57 -18.76
CA PRO A 234 -7.88 8.19 -19.01
C PRO A 234 -6.99 7.49 -20.06
N GLU A 235 -6.32 8.21 -20.96
CA GLU A 235 -5.49 7.64 -22.03
C GLU A 235 -4.19 6.99 -21.52
N ILE A 236 -3.74 7.40 -20.34
CA ILE A 236 -2.49 6.90 -19.75
C ILE A 236 -2.72 5.90 -18.62
N ILE A 237 -3.94 5.80 -18.09
CA ILE A 237 -4.19 5.06 -16.86
C ILE A 237 -3.94 3.57 -17.03
N ASP A 238 -4.34 3.01 -18.17
CA ASP A 238 -4.15 1.61 -18.50
C ASP A 238 -2.69 1.25 -18.79
N GLN A 239 -1.81 2.24 -18.91
CA GLN A 239 -0.38 2.01 -19.05
C GLN A 239 0.29 1.69 -17.70
N TYR A 240 -0.29 2.07 -16.57
CA TYR A 240 0.19 1.62 -15.26
C TYR A 240 -0.05 0.11 -15.12
N HIS A 241 0.92 -0.64 -14.60
CA HIS A 241 0.76 -2.08 -14.35
C HIS A 241 -0.42 -2.39 -13.41
N ASN A 242 -1.05 -3.55 -13.59
CA ASN A 242 -2.27 -3.96 -12.87
C ASN A 242 -2.17 -4.01 -11.35
N HIS A 243 -0.96 -4.08 -10.78
CA HIS A 243 -0.78 -4.05 -9.33
C HIS A 243 -0.98 -2.64 -8.72
N PHE A 244 -1.01 -1.60 -9.54
CA PHE A 244 -1.42 -0.25 -9.12
C PHE A 244 -2.94 -0.09 -9.27
N ASN A 245 -3.60 0.13 -8.13
CA ASN A 245 -5.01 0.47 -8.05
C ASN A 245 -5.24 1.98 -8.25
N GLY A 246 -6.49 2.44 -8.32
CA GLY A 246 -6.78 3.84 -8.67
C GLY A 246 -6.21 4.85 -7.67
N PHE A 247 -6.22 4.52 -6.38
CA PHE A 247 -5.61 5.36 -5.34
C PHE A 247 -4.09 5.45 -5.47
N SER A 248 -3.44 4.32 -5.78
CA SER A 248 -2.00 4.26 -5.99
C SER A 248 -1.58 5.12 -7.18
N ILE A 249 -2.30 5.01 -8.30
CA ILE A 249 -2.06 5.83 -9.50
C ILE A 249 -2.28 7.30 -9.19
N SER A 250 -3.36 7.65 -8.50
CA SER A 250 -3.66 9.03 -8.10
C SER A 250 -2.51 9.64 -7.29
N PHE A 251 -1.98 8.89 -6.32
CA PHE A 251 -0.85 9.30 -5.49
C PHE A 251 0.45 9.48 -6.31
N LEU A 252 0.77 8.52 -7.18
CA LEU A 252 1.96 8.59 -8.04
C LEU A 252 1.89 9.76 -9.04
N TRP A 253 0.71 10.00 -9.61
CA TRP A 253 0.48 11.08 -10.57
C TRP A 253 0.66 12.46 -9.94
N GLN A 254 0.12 12.67 -8.73
CA GLN A 254 0.33 13.89 -7.96
C GLN A 254 1.81 14.13 -7.60
N ALA A 255 2.60 13.06 -7.48
CA ALA A 255 4.05 13.13 -7.33
C ALA A 255 4.81 13.28 -8.66
N HIS A 256 4.11 13.53 -9.77
CA HIS A 256 4.65 13.66 -11.12
C HIS A 256 5.38 12.39 -11.63
N ILE A 257 4.95 11.21 -11.19
CA ILE A 257 5.48 9.91 -11.63
C ILE A 257 4.51 9.30 -12.65
N ASN A 258 4.95 9.25 -13.90
CA ASN A 258 4.18 8.75 -15.03
C ASN A 258 4.22 7.19 -15.09
N PRO A 259 3.40 6.52 -15.93
CA PRO A 259 3.35 5.06 -15.97
C PRO A 259 4.69 4.41 -16.34
N TYR A 260 5.47 5.02 -17.24
CA TYR A 260 6.79 4.49 -17.61
C TYR A 260 7.74 4.45 -16.40
N GLN A 261 7.74 5.51 -15.59
CA GLN A 261 8.55 5.60 -14.38
C GLN A 261 8.03 4.71 -13.26
N ALA A 262 6.71 4.67 -13.04
CA ALA A 262 6.11 3.84 -12.00
C ALA A 262 6.33 2.33 -12.27
N ASN A 263 6.23 1.93 -13.53
CA ASN A 263 6.38 0.53 -13.94
C ASN A 263 7.83 0.02 -13.90
N GLU A 264 8.81 0.90 -13.72
CA GLU A 264 10.20 0.54 -13.46
C GLU A 264 10.41 -0.06 -12.06
N TYR A 265 9.43 0.02 -11.17
CA TYR A 265 9.51 -0.54 -9.83
C TYR A 265 8.92 -1.94 -9.76
N LEU A 266 9.61 -2.82 -9.02
CA LEU A 266 9.20 -4.20 -8.79
C LEU A 266 7.84 -4.26 -8.08
N GLU A 267 7.06 -5.31 -8.36
CA GLU A 267 5.81 -5.53 -7.65
C GLU A 267 6.00 -5.64 -6.12
N GLY A 268 5.07 -5.03 -5.39
CA GLY A 268 5.04 -5.00 -3.93
C GLY A 268 5.81 -3.84 -3.29
N PHE A 269 6.33 -2.89 -4.06
CA PHE A 269 6.64 -1.56 -3.54
C PHE A 269 5.34 -0.75 -3.38
N LYS A 270 5.21 -0.05 -2.25
CA LYS A 270 4.08 0.85 -2.00
C LYS A 270 4.26 2.18 -2.76
N PRO A 271 3.17 2.90 -3.10
CA PRO A 271 3.28 4.20 -3.79
C PRO A 271 4.18 5.20 -3.06
N GLU A 272 4.13 5.26 -1.73
CA GLU A 272 4.96 6.16 -0.92
C GLU A 272 6.45 5.78 -1.00
N GLU A 273 6.76 4.49 -1.09
CA GLU A 273 8.12 3.99 -1.25
C GLU A 273 8.67 4.32 -2.65
N ILE A 274 7.83 4.20 -3.68
CA ILE A 274 8.18 4.55 -5.06
C ILE A 274 8.47 6.04 -5.16
N VAL A 275 7.57 6.91 -4.68
CA VAL A 275 7.79 8.36 -4.67
C VAL A 275 9.09 8.71 -3.98
N ARG A 276 9.36 8.05 -2.85
CA ARG A 276 10.58 8.28 -2.10
C ARG A 276 11.85 7.82 -2.82
N LEU A 277 11.84 6.66 -3.44
CA LEU A 277 12.98 6.18 -4.21
C LEU A 277 13.22 7.06 -5.44
N PHE A 278 12.15 7.45 -6.13
CA PHE A 278 12.19 8.31 -7.29
C PHE A 278 12.78 9.69 -6.95
N SER A 279 12.34 10.33 -5.87
CA SER A 279 12.86 11.64 -5.44
C SER A 279 14.34 11.60 -5.02
N LEU A 280 14.83 10.44 -4.57
CA LEU A 280 16.25 10.22 -4.31
C LEU A 280 17.08 9.99 -5.58
N GLY A 281 16.44 9.79 -6.73
CA GLY A 281 17.07 9.44 -8.01
C GLY A 281 17.27 7.93 -8.21
N VAL A 282 16.62 7.09 -7.41
CA VAL A 282 16.64 5.63 -7.56
C VAL A 282 15.52 5.21 -8.52
N THR A 283 15.82 5.22 -9.81
CA THR A 283 14.94 4.81 -10.93
C THR A 283 15.30 3.40 -11.44
N GLY A 284 14.53 2.84 -12.39
CA GLY A 284 14.86 1.57 -13.05
C GLY A 284 16.15 1.60 -13.87
N GLU A 285 16.52 2.77 -14.42
CA GLU A 285 17.81 2.97 -15.09
C GLU A 285 18.98 2.86 -14.11
N THR A 286 18.84 3.45 -12.92
CA THR A 286 19.88 3.39 -11.90
C THR A 286 19.91 2.02 -11.22
N VAL A 287 18.77 1.49 -10.76
CA VAL A 287 18.66 0.20 -10.08
C VAL A 287 17.70 -0.70 -10.86
N PRO A 288 18.22 -1.61 -11.70
CA PRO A 288 17.39 -2.52 -12.48
C PRO A 288 16.46 -3.34 -11.60
N VAL A 289 15.24 -3.62 -12.08
CA VAL A 289 14.17 -4.37 -11.39
C VAL A 289 14.68 -5.61 -10.63
N LYS A 290 15.57 -6.40 -11.27
CA LYS A 290 16.16 -7.62 -10.69
C LYS A 290 16.97 -7.41 -9.41
N LYS A 291 17.39 -6.18 -9.12
CA LYS A 291 18.16 -5.80 -7.93
C LYS A 291 17.33 -5.07 -6.88
N GLN A 292 16.14 -4.57 -7.24
CA GLN A 292 15.32 -3.75 -6.34
C GLN A 292 14.82 -4.52 -5.11
N GLU A 293 14.72 -5.85 -5.17
CA GLU A 293 14.39 -6.67 -3.99
C GLU A 293 15.38 -6.44 -2.82
N GLN A 294 16.63 -6.11 -3.13
CA GLN A 294 17.65 -5.79 -2.12
C GLN A 294 17.39 -4.47 -1.41
N LEU A 295 16.53 -3.60 -1.95
CA LEU A 295 16.14 -2.34 -1.35
C LEU A 295 15.07 -2.54 -0.26
N LYS A 296 14.20 -3.55 -0.38
CA LYS A 296 13.08 -3.75 0.56
C LYS A 296 13.51 -3.76 2.04
N PRO A 297 14.59 -4.47 2.45
CA PRO A 297 15.04 -4.47 3.84
C PRO A 297 15.52 -3.12 4.38
N ILE A 298 15.86 -2.18 3.48
CA ILE A 298 16.48 -0.90 3.84
C ILE A 298 15.57 0.32 3.62
N LEU A 299 14.34 0.13 3.13
CA LEU A 299 13.40 1.24 2.87
C LEU A 299 13.03 2.03 4.12
N SER A 300 12.80 1.35 5.24
CA SER A 300 12.47 1.99 6.51
C SER A 300 13.61 2.93 6.97
N THR A 301 14.85 2.53 6.72
CA THR A 301 16.03 3.35 7.00
C THR A 301 16.12 4.54 6.06
N ILE A 302 15.93 4.34 4.75
CA ILE A 302 15.95 5.41 3.74
C ILE A 302 14.84 6.46 4.01
N ALA A 303 13.69 6.03 4.51
CA ALA A 303 12.57 6.91 4.85
C ALA A 303 12.89 7.89 6.00
N THR A 304 13.93 7.64 6.81
CA THR A 304 14.30 8.53 7.93
C THR A 304 14.99 9.83 7.50
N PHE A 305 15.48 9.91 6.26
CA PHE A 305 16.19 11.09 5.76
C PHE A 305 15.23 12.18 5.27
N ARG A 306 15.71 13.39 5.02
CA ARG A 306 14.94 14.40 4.29
C ARG A 306 15.41 14.42 2.83
N GLU A 307 14.48 14.47 1.89
CA GLU A 307 14.77 14.40 0.44
C GLU A 307 15.74 15.48 -0.03
N GLU A 308 15.52 16.73 0.37
CA GLU A 308 16.33 17.88 -0.06
C GLU A 308 17.81 17.80 0.33
N SER A 309 18.16 16.94 1.29
CA SER A 309 19.52 16.78 1.79
C SER A 309 20.30 15.65 1.13
N VAL A 310 19.63 14.81 0.34
CA VAL A 310 20.19 13.53 -0.11
C VAL A 310 20.15 13.40 -1.63
N ARG A 311 21.25 12.92 -2.22
CA ARG A 311 21.35 12.64 -3.65
C ARG A 311 21.89 11.24 -3.88
N TYR A 312 21.26 10.46 -4.75
CA TYR A 312 21.81 9.17 -5.17
C TYR A 312 23.17 9.32 -5.84
N LEU A 313 24.11 8.45 -5.45
CA LEU A 313 25.44 8.37 -6.06
C LEU A 313 25.61 7.07 -6.82
N ASP A 314 25.29 5.94 -6.19
CA ASP A 314 25.54 4.63 -6.75
C ASP A 314 24.71 3.54 -6.05
N HIS A 315 24.54 2.41 -6.73
CA HIS A 315 24.12 1.16 -6.12
C HIS A 315 25.32 0.20 -6.13
N GLY A 316 25.70 -0.28 -4.95
CA GLY A 316 26.70 -1.33 -4.85
C GLY A 316 26.11 -2.69 -5.25
N GLY A 317 26.92 -3.74 -5.16
CA GLY A 317 26.42 -5.13 -5.18
C GLY A 317 25.65 -5.52 -3.92
N TYR A 318 25.65 -4.69 -2.88
CA TYR A 318 25.16 -5.01 -1.54
C TYR A 318 24.27 -3.93 -0.90
N GLY A 319 24.00 -2.80 -1.56
CA GLY A 319 23.24 -1.70 -0.97
C GLY A 319 23.20 -0.42 -1.82
N VAL A 320 22.66 0.65 -1.24
CA VAL A 320 22.54 1.99 -1.86
C VAL A 320 23.54 2.95 -1.23
N VAL A 321 24.16 3.78 -2.07
CA VAL A 321 25.09 4.84 -1.68
C VAL A 321 24.47 6.19 -2.05
N LEU A 322 24.31 7.04 -1.03
CA LEU A 322 23.69 8.35 -1.13
C LEU A 322 24.66 9.41 -0.62
N ARG A 323 24.69 10.58 -1.24
CA ARG A 323 25.39 11.76 -0.72
C ARG A 323 24.47 12.52 0.23
N LEU A 324 24.97 12.91 1.40
CA LEU A 324 24.27 13.79 2.34
C LEU A 324 25.03 15.11 2.46
N GLY A 325 24.43 16.22 2.03
CA GLY A 325 25.08 17.53 2.04
C GLY A 325 26.36 17.58 1.20
N GLN A 326 27.32 18.42 1.62
CA GLN A 326 28.56 18.62 0.84
C GLN A 326 29.63 17.58 1.12
N ASP A 327 29.69 17.03 2.33
CA ASP A 327 30.89 16.33 2.85
C ASP A 327 30.65 14.88 3.30
N LEU A 328 29.43 14.35 3.18
CA LEU A 328 29.09 13.03 3.70
C LEU A 328 28.50 12.11 2.63
N VAL A 329 28.80 10.83 2.78
CA VAL A 329 28.19 9.72 2.08
C VAL A 329 27.54 8.80 3.09
N ILE A 330 26.36 8.33 2.74
CA ILE A 330 25.55 7.38 3.46
C ILE A 330 25.48 6.10 2.65
N LYS A 331 25.88 5.00 3.28
CA LYS A 331 25.73 3.66 2.73
C LYS A 331 24.69 2.91 3.54
N VAL A 332 23.75 2.29 2.86
CA VAL A 332 22.70 1.45 3.46
C VAL A 332 22.73 0.09 2.78
N SER A 333 22.95 -0.97 3.54
CA SER A 333 23.26 -2.31 3.04
C SER A 333 22.87 -3.36 4.09
N GLN A 334 22.65 -4.62 3.70
CA GLN A 334 22.24 -5.67 4.65
C GLN A 334 23.29 -5.98 5.73
N ASN A 335 24.58 -5.75 5.45
CA ASN A 335 25.70 -6.07 6.36
C ASN A 335 26.56 -4.85 6.68
N VAL A 336 25.96 -3.65 6.61
CA VAL A 336 26.68 -2.38 6.71
C VAL A 336 27.36 -2.15 8.06
N GLU A 337 26.86 -2.77 9.13
CA GLU A 337 27.45 -2.67 10.48
C GLU A 337 28.87 -3.26 10.54
N ALA A 338 29.10 -4.42 9.91
CA ALA A 338 30.43 -5.02 9.85
C ALA A 338 31.41 -4.13 9.08
N GLU A 339 30.94 -3.46 8.02
CA GLU A 339 31.75 -2.49 7.28
C GLU A 339 32.08 -1.26 8.13
N ALA A 340 31.10 -0.76 8.90
CA ALA A 340 31.27 0.36 9.82
C ALA A 340 32.34 0.09 10.88
N GLU A 341 32.30 -1.09 11.52
CA GLU A 341 33.31 -1.50 12.51
C GLU A 341 34.74 -1.52 11.92
N LEU A 342 34.87 -2.01 10.69
CA LEU A 342 36.16 -2.07 10.00
C LEU A 342 36.69 -0.67 9.68
N LEU A 343 35.84 0.21 9.12
CA LEU A 343 36.23 1.59 8.82
C LEU A 343 36.52 2.41 10.07
N GLU A 344 35.75 2.23 11.14
CA GLU A 344 36.00 2.89 12.42
C GLU A 344 37.38 2.51 12.95
N LYS A 345 37.72 1.21 12.92
CA LYS A 345 39.03 0.71 13.34
C LYS A 345 40.18 1.28 12.51
N ILE A 346 40.00 1.35 11.19
CA ILE A 346 40.99 1.94 10.28
C ILE A 346 41.15 3.44 10.57
N THR A 347 40.04 4.17 10.69
CA THR A 347 40.02 5.62 10.91
C THR A 347 40.71 6.00 12.22
N LYS A 348 40.45 5.29 13.32
CA LYS A 348 41.10 5.51 14.62
C LYS A 348 42.62 5.31 14.59
N TYR A 349 43.13 4.43 13.74
CA TYR A 349 44.57 4.18 13.64
C TYR A 349 45.30 5.30 12.85
N HIS A 350 44.60 6.02 11.97
CA HIS A 350 45.17 7.03 11.05
C HIS A 350 44.86 8.47 11.42
N GLU A 351 44.29 8.71 12.59
CA GLU A 351 44.01 10.07 13.06
C GLU A 351 45.30 10.92 13.06
N GLY A 352 45.30 12.01 12.27
CA GLY A 352 46.44 12.93 12.14
C GLY A 352 47.52 12.57 11.10
N LYS A 353 47.29 11.61 10.20
CA LYS A 353 48.22 11.25 9.10
C LYS A 353 47.63 11.53 7.71
N GLN A 354 48.50 11.59 6.70
CA GLN A 354 48.05 11.45 5.31
C GLN A 354 47.32 10.10 5.17
N ARG A 355 46.21 10.10 4.43
CA ARG A 355 45.29 8.97 4.36
C ARG A 355 45.08 8.55 2.92
N HIS A 356 44.83 7.26 2.75
CA HIS A 356 44.43 6.69 1.46
C HIS A 356 43.18 5.81 1.57
N ILE A 357 42.43 5.96 2.66
CA ILE A 357 41.13 5.32 2.91
C ILE A 357 40.14 6.38 3.40
N ALA A 358 38.89 6.29 2.95
CA ALA A 358 37.81 7.14 3.40
C ALA A 358 37.55 7.00 4.91
N ARG A 359 37.39 8.13 5.59
CA ARG A 359 37.11 8.18 7.02
C ARG A 359 35.68 7.78 7.34
N TYR A 360 35.57 6.94 8.36
CA TYR A 360 34.35 6.74 9.12
C TYR A 360 33.90 8.05 9.79
N LYS A 361 32.60 8.34 9.69
CA LYS A 361 31.97 9.51 10.32
C LYS A 361 30.88 9.12 11.33
N GLY A 362 30.37 7.89 11.26
CA GLY A 362 29.40 7.39 12.22
C GLY A 362 28.61 6.20 11.70
N PHE A 363 27.91 5.53 12.61
CA PHE A 363 26.98 4.45 12.32
C PHE A 363 25.75 4.61 13.21
N GLN A 364 24.58 4.75 12.60
CA GLN A 364 23.33 4.92 13.35
C GLN A 364 22.14 4.39 12.55
N LYS A 365 21.20 3.69 13.21
CA LYS A 365 19.97 3.17 12.59
C LYS A 365 20.20 2.35 11.30
N GLY A 366 21.27 1.55 11.26
CA GLY A 366 21.60 0.74 10.08
C GLY A 366 22.20 1.55 8.92
N VAL A 367 22.79 2.71 9.21
CA VAL A 367 23.39 3.60 8.21
C VAL A 367 24.85 3.84 8.54
N LEU A 368 25.73 3.53 7.58
CA LEU A 368 27.14 3.90 7.64
C LEU A 368 27.30 5.29 7.03
N VAL A 369 27.84 6.22 7.83
CA VAL A 369 28.23 7.55 7.39
C VAL A 369 29.74 7.56 7.21
N ILE A 370 30.18 7.89 6.00
CA ILE A 370 31.59 8.09 5.64
C ILE A 370 31.77 9.46 5.03
N GLU A 371 33.02 9.90 4.93
CA GLU A 371 33.29 11.15 4.23
C GLU A 371 33.04 11.05 2.72
N TYR A 372 32.54 12.13 2.14
CA TYR A 372 32.45 12.29 0.71
C TYR A 372 33.82 12.64 0.13
N ILE A 373 34.22 11.92 -0.91
CA ILE A 373 35.42 12.24 -1.69
C ILE A 373 34.95 12.94 -2.97
N ASP A 374 35.24 14.23 -3.07
CA ASP A 374 34.91 15.01 -4.26
C ASP A 374 35.85 14.65 -5.42
N GLY A 375 35.38 13.76 -6.30
CA GLY A 375 36.08 13.38 -7.51
C GLY A 375 35.46 12.17 -8.21
N PRO A 376 35.94 11.83 -9.43
CA PRO A 376 35.51 10.63 -10.13
C PRO A 376 36.11 9.37 -9.49
N SER A 377 35.51 8.22 -9.79
CA SER A 377 36.21 6.95 -9.57
C SER A 377 37.43 6.86 -10.50
N LEU A 378 38.42 6.04 -10.15
CA LEU A 378 39.57 5.78 -11.02
C LEU A 378 39.14 5.14 -12.34
N GLU A 379 38.06 4.34 -12.32
CA GLU A 379 37.47 3.77 -13.52
C GLU A 379 37.00 4.86 -14.48
N ASP A 380 36.16 5.77 -14.00
CA ASP A 380 35.63 6.88 -14.81
C ASP A 380 36.75 7.82 -15.25
N TYR A 381 37.76 8.04 -14.40
CA TYR A 381 38.89 8.90 -14.69
C TYR A 381 39.74 8.37 -15.86
N VAL A 382 40.05 7.07 -15.88
CA VAL A 382 40.82 6.44 -16.96
C VAL A 382 40.00 6.38 -18.25
N LEU A 383 38.72 5.99 -18.17
CA LEU A 383 37.85 5.91 -19.35
C LEU A 383 37.64 7.26 -20.03
N ALA A 384 37.77 8.36 -19.29
CA ALA A 384 37.67 9.71 -19.83
C ALA A 384 38.98 10.26 -20.42
N SER A 385 40.15 9.67 -20.11
CA SER A 385 41.46 10.33 -20.30
C SER A 385 42.45 9.55 -21.16
N ASP A 386 42.03 8.50 -21.88
CA ASP A 386 42.93 7.50 -22.47
C ASP A 386 43.84 6.84 -21.40
N PRO A 387 44.71 5.85 -21.72
CA PRO A 387 45.63 5.29 -20.73
C PRO A 387 46.46 6.37 -20.01
N LEU A 388 46.61 6.23 -18.70
CA LEU A 388 47.23 7.27 -17.87
C LEU A 388 48.74 7.37 -18.10
N PRO A 389 49.33 8.56 -17.94
CA PRO A 389 50.78 8.72 -17.92
C PRO A 389 51.46 7.90 -16.81
N ASP A 390 52.68 7.44 -17.07
CA ASP A 390 53.50 6.63 -16.14
C ASP A 390 53.60 7.23 -14.73
N GLU A 391 53.73 8.56 -14.63
CA GLU A 391 53.75 9.32 -13.37
C GLU A 391 52.45 9.18 -12.56
N GLU A 392 51.29 9.32 -13.23
CA GLU A 392 49.98 9.18 -12.60
C GLU A 392 49.72 7.73 -12.17
N ILE A 393 50.09 6.76 -13.01
CA ILE A 393 49.99 5.32 -12.69
C ILE A 393 50.72 5.03 -11.38
N VAL A 394 51.99 5.47 -11.27
CA VAL A 394 52.81 5.20 -10.08
C VAL A 394 52.30 5.98 -8.87
N LYS A 395 51.87 7.24 -9.03
CA LYS A 395 51.28 8.04 -7.95
C LYS A 395 50.03 7.38 -7.37
N TYR A 396 49.04 7.08 -8.20
CA TYR A 396 47.78 6.49 -7.74
C TYR A 396 47.97 5.09 -7.18
N ALA A 397 48.83 4.27 -7.80
CA ALA A 397 49.15 2.96 -7.26
C ALA A 397 49.88 3.02 -5.91
N SER A 398 50.76 4.00 -5.71
CA SER A 398 51.45 4.21 -4.43
C SER A 398 50.46 4.56 -3.32
N HIS A 399 49.54 5.50 -3.59
CA HIS A 399 48.45 5.85 -2.69
C HIS A 399 47.59 4.62 -2.33
N VAL A 400 47.18 3.83 -3.32
CA VAL A 400 46.40 2.59 -3.06
C VAL A 400 47.20 1.60 -2.21
N LEU A 401 48.50 1.41 -2.51
CA LEU A 401 49.38 0.54 -1.74
C LEU A 401 49.51 1.01 -0.28
N GLU A 402 49.64 2.31 -0.08
CA GLU A 402 49.67 2.94 1.25
C GLU A 402 48.36 2.66 1.98
N GLY A 403 47.20 2.86 1.35
CA GLY A 403 45.89 2.50 1.92
C GLY A 403 45.81 1.02 2.33
N LEU A 404 46.30 0.10 1.51
CA LEU A 404 46.34 -1.33 1.89
C LEU A 404 47.26 -1.59 3.09
N ILE A 405 48.40 -0.90 3.19
CA ILE A 405 49.32 -0.98 4.34
C ILE A 405 48.67 -0.38 5.60
N GLU A 406 47.99 0.75 5.44
CA GLU A 406 47.22 1.45 6.45
C GLU A 406 46.15 0.54 7.08
N MET A 407 45.35 -0.11 6.25
CA MET A 407 44.35 -1.10 6.65
C MET A 407 44.98 -2.28 7.40
N ARG A 408 46.11 -2.79 6.91
CA ARG A 408 46.83 -3.91 7.56
C ARG A 408 47.37 -3.56 8.93
N LYS A 409 47.89 -2.35 9.09
CA LYS A 409 48.42 -1.87 10.37
C LYS A 409 47.33 -1.69 11.42
N SER A 410 46.10 -1.36 11.01
CA SER A 410 44.93 -1.35 11.92
C SER A 410 44.40 -2.76 12.24
N GLY A 411 44.96 -3.80 11.63
CA GLY A 411 44.59 -5.20 11.84
C GLY A 411 43.48 -5.72 10.92
N VAL A 412 43.12 -4.97 9.87
CA VAL A 412 42.28 -5.44 8.77
C VAL A 412 43.23 -5.98 7.68
N ILE A 413 43.28 -7.29 7.49
CA ILE A 413 44.40 -7.96 6.83
C ILE A 413 44.22 -8.06 5.31
N HIS A 414 42.97 -8.21 4.86
CA HIS A 414 42.62 -8.44 3.46
C HIS A 414 41.51 -7.49 3.01
N HIS A 415 41.66 -6.83 1.87
CA HIS A 415 40.65 -5.92 1.28
C HIS A 415 39.61 -6.71 0.50
N ARG A 416 40.06 -7.62 -0.39
CA ARG A 416 39.26 -8.58 -1.18
C ARG A 416 38.35 -8.03 -2.28
N ASP A 417 38.05 -6.73 -2.31
CA ASP A 417 37.32 -6.09 -3.42
C ASP A 417 38.04 -4.85 -3.95
N LEU A 418 39.35 -4.96 -4.18
CA LEU A 418 40.13 -3.89 -4.77
C LEU A 418 39.92 -3.87 -6.29
N LYS A 419 39.43 -2.74 -6.81
CA LYS A 419 39.12 -2.52 -8.22
C LYS A 419 39.07 -1.01 -8.54
N PRO A 420 39.21 -0.60 -9.82
CA PRO A 420 39.20 0.81 -10.19
C PRO A 420 37.98 1.60 -9.67
N ARG A 421 36.78 1.01 -9.72
CA ARG A 421 35.53 1.62 -9.23
C ARG A 421 35.51 1.94 -7.73
N ASN A 422 36.30 1.25 -6.92
CA ASN A 422 36.36 1.44 -5.46
C ASN A 422 37.49 2.40 -5.02
N ILE A 423 38.10 3.10 -5.99
CA ILE A 423 39.16 4.08 -5.77
C ILE A 423 38.66 5.43 -6.28
N MET A 424 38.62 6.45 -5.43
CA MET A 424 38.21 7.82 -5.81
C MET A 424 39.44 8.69 -6.01
N ILE A 425 39.46 9.51 -7.05
CA ILE A 425 40.51 10.50 -7.31
C ILE A 425 40.06 11.86 -6.83
N GLU A 426 40.48 12.25 -5.63
CA GLU A 426 40.08 13.52 -5.00
C GLU A 426 40.55 14.71 -5.86
N ARG A 427 39.62 15.55 -6.34
CA ARG A 427 39.92 16.62 -7.29
C ARG A 427 40.96 17.61 -6.76
N LYS A 428 40.82 17.98 -5.49
CA LYS A 428 41.64 19.04 -4.86
C LYS A 428 43.09 18.62 -4.64
N THR A 429 43.31 17.40 -4.14
CA THR A 429 44.65 16.91 -3.77
C THR A 429 45.27 16.01 -4.83
N LYS A 430 44.45 15.51 -5.77
CA LYS A 430 44.81 14.45 -6.71
C LYS A 430 45.33 13.21 -5.98
N ASN A 431 44.74 12.88 -4.83
CA ASN A 431 45.00 11.66 -4.09
C ASN A 431 44.03 10.55 -4.50
N ALA A 432 44.51 9.31 -4.49
CA ALA A 432 43.66 8.14 -4.66
C ALA A 432 43.22 7.67 -3.27
N ILE A 433 41.90 7.51 -3.08
CA ILE A 433 41.27 7.16 -1.80
C ILE A 433 40.41 5.91 -1.98
N LEU A 434 40.65 4.88 -1.17
CA LEU A 434 39.82 3.68 -1.11
C LEU A 434 38.52 3.95 -0.36
N VAL A 435 37.38 3.53 -0.91
CA VAL A 435 36.05 3.86 -0.36
C VAL A 435 35.17 2.67 0.05
N ASP A 436 35.52 1.43 -0.28
CA ASP A 436 34.68 0.25 0.04
C ASP A 436 35.49 -0.86 0.72
N VAL A 437 35.11 -1.21 1.96
CA VAL A 437 35.72 -2.32 2.71
C VAL A 437 34.70 -3.37 3.13
N GLY A 438 33.53 -3.41 2.48
CA GLY A 438 32.40 -4.26 2.89
C GLY A 438 32.67 -5.77 2.91
N VAL A 439 33.72 -6.24 2.22
CA VAL A 439 34.15 -7.65 2.21
C VAL A 439 35.53 -7.89 2.83
N ALA A 440 36.10 -6.86 3.47
CA ALA A 440 37.41 -6.94 4.09
C ALA A 440 37.41 -7.89 5.31
N SER A 441 38.59 -8.36 5.71
CA SER A 441 38.70 -9.36 6.79
C SER A 441 39.89 -9.14 7.71
N THR A 442 39.66 -9.31 9.00
CA THR A 442 40.69 -9.29 10.06
C THR A 442 41.43 -10.62 10.22
N LYS A 443 40.95 -11.71 9.58
CA LYS A 443 41.50 -13.05 9.77
C LYS A 443 42.85 -13.19 9.05
N ARG A 444 43.91 -13.46 9.81
CA ARG A 444 45.21 -13.97 9.30
C ARG A 444 45.06 -15.47 8.99
N GLY A 445 44.21 -15.80 8.01
CA GLY A 445 43.80 -17.15 7.59
C GLY A 445 44.19 -18.37 8.44
N THR A 446 43.26 -18.86 9.26
CA THR A 446 42.94 -20.29 9.40
C THR A 446 41.43 -20.41 9.65
N GLY A 447 40.67 -21.09 8.78
CA GLY A 447 39.23 -21.24 8.99
C GLY A 447 38.47 -21.78 7.78
N LYS A 448 37.80 -22.92 7.98
CA LYS A 448 37.00 -23.72 7.03
C LYS A 448 35.74 -23.03 6.46
N ASN A 449 35.79 -21.74 6.09
CA ASN A 449 34.64 -21.11 5.40
C ASN A 449 34.74 -21.30 3.88
N ARG A 450 33.72 -21.97 3.35
CA ARG A 450 33.55 -22.50 1.99
C ARG A 450 33.44 -21.42 0.91
N LEU A 451 34.55 -20.75 0.58
CA LEU A 451 34.72 -20.09 -0.71
C LEU A 451 35.63 -20.87 -1.68
N PHE A 452 36.31 -21.91 -1.18
CA PHE A 452 37.18 -22.81 -1.97
C PHE A 452 37.11 -24.23 -1.38
N PRO A 453 36.34 -25.18 -1.93
CA PRO A 453 36.43 -26.56 -1.54
C PRO A 453 37.30 -27.31 -2.55
N ARG A 454 38.59 -27.49 -2.27
CA ARG A 454 39.28 -28.75 -2.62
C ARG A 454 40.62 -28.92 -1.92
N ARG A 455 40.89 -30.18 -1.57
CA ARG A 455 42.05 -30.69 -0.84
C ARG A 455 43.36 -30.19 -1.45
N GLY A 456 44.25 -29.65 -0.62
CA GLY A 456 45.69 -29.62 -0.92
C GLY A 456 46.44 -28.31 -0.70
N TYR A 457 45.79 -27.17 -0.48
CA TYR A 457 46.50 -25.89 -0.40
C TYR A 457 46.15 -25.06 0.85
N ASN A 458 47.07 -25.08 1.82
CA ASN A 458 47.16 -24.13 2.93
C ASN A 458 48.17 -23.03 2.56
N LYS A 459 47.78 -21.99 1.80
CA LYS A 459 48.59 -20.75 1.68
C LYS A 459 47.69 -19.50 1.69
N GLY A 460 48.17 -18.47 2.39
CA GLY A 460 47.37 -17.37 2.96
C GLY A 460 46.84 -16.32 1.98
N TYR A 461 45.62 -15.86 2.27
CA TYR A 461 44.72 -15.00 1.50
C TYR A 461 45.18 -13.59 1.09
N GLY A 462 46.43 -13.16 1.29
CA GLY A 462 46.72 -11.74 1.04
C GLY A 462 47.54 -11.43 -0.20
N THR A 463 48.13 -12.42 -0.85
CA THR A 463 48.70 -12.23 -2.20
C THR A 463 47.65 -11.66 -3.17
N HIS A 464 46.37 -11.90 -2.91
CA HIS A 464 45.24 -11.39 -3.67
C HIS A 464 45.14 -9.86 -3.75
N ASP A 465 45.45 -9.09 -2.69
CA ASP A 465 45.30 -7.62 -2.74
C ASP A 465 46.41 -6.97 -3.60
N LEU A 466 47.63 -7.51 -3.58
CA LEU A 466 48.73 -7.04 -4.45
C LEU A 466 48.52 -7.45 -5.90
N ILE A 467 47.96 -8.63 -6.13
CA ILE A 467 47.54 -9.07 -7.46
C ILE A 467 46.42 -8.17 -8.00
N ALA A 468 45.41 -7.87 -7.17
CA ALA A 468 44.34 -6.94 -7.53
C ALA A 468 44.88 -5.51 -7.79
N LEU A 469 45.86 -5.05 -7.02
CA LEU A 469 46.57 -3.81 -7.31
C LEU A 469 47.24 -3.88 -8.70
N GLY A 470 47.88 -5.00 -9.04
CA GLY A 470 48.43 -5.23 -10.39
C GLY A 470 47.39 -5.13 -11.51
N GLN A 471 46.16 -5.60 -11.28
CA GLN A 471 45.05 -5.43 -12.21
C GLN A 471 44.63 -3.97 -12.35
N VAL A 472 44.63 -3.22 -11.24
CA VAL A 472 44.37 -1.77 -11.26
C VAL A 472 45.45 -1.04 -12.04
N LEU A 473 46.74 -1.33 -11.83
CA LEU A 473 47.81 -0.73 -12.63
C LEU A 473 47.68 -1.08 -14.12
N TYR A 474 47.36 -2.33 -14.44
CA TYR A 474 47.12 -2.74 -15.82
C TYR A 474 46.00 -1.94 -16.47
N PHE A 475 44.88 -1.75 -15.76
CA PHE A 475 43.76 -0.95 -16.23
C PHE A 475 44.17 0.51 -16.45
N MET A 476 44.89 1.13 -15.51
CA MET A 476 45.40 2.49 -15.70
C MET A 476 46.34 2.60 -16.91
N ALA A 477 47.18 1.59 -17.13
CA ALA A 477 48.16 1.54 -18.21
C ALA A 477 47.59 1.26 -19.61
N THR A 478 46.40 0.66 -19.69
CA THR A 478 45.88 0.15 -20.97
C THR A 478 44.46 0.61 -21.29
N GLY A 479 43.73 1.14 -20.30
CA GLY A 479 42.29 1.37 -20.39
C GLY A 479 41.45 0.08 -20.36
N GLU A 480 42.07 -1.09 -20.27
CA GLU A 480 41.41 -2.38 -20.38
C GLU A 480 41.49 -3.21 -19.10
N HIS A 481 40.41 -3.94 -18.81
CA HIS A 481 40.41 -4.91 -17.72
C HIS A 481 41.18 -6.17 -18.15
N LEU A 482 42.14 -6.60 -17.33
CA LEU A 482 42.98 -7.80 -17.57
C LEU A 482 42.17 -9.08 -17.84
N PHE A 483 40.90 -9.16 -17.43
CA PHE A 483 40.01 -10.28 -17.74
C PHE A 483 38.69 -9.77 -18.35
N SER A 484 38.77 -9.24 -19.57
CA SER A 484 37.59 -8.88 -20.37
C SER A 484 36.77 -10.13 -20.71
N HIS A 485 35.44 -10.09 -20.50
CA HIS A 485 34.41 -11.17 -20.64
C HIS A 485 34.01 -11.93 -19.38
N SER A 486 34.58 -11.61 -18.22
CA SER A 486 33.92 -11.97 -16.98
C SER A 486 32.92 -10.88 -16.63
N THR A 487 31.62 -11.19 -16.68
CA THR A 487 30.50 -10.45 -16.06
C THR A 487 30.71 -10.37 -14.54
N SER A 488 31.80 -9.76 -14.12
CA SER A 488 32.30 -9.75 -12.76
C SER A 488 31.78 -8.51 -12.06
N MET A 489 30.46 -8.47 -11.87
CA MET A 489 29.80 -7.85 -10.71
C MET A 489 28.27 -7.97 -10.70
N LEU A 490 27.65 -8.65 -11.68
CA LEU A 490 26.18 -8.68 -11.82
C LEU A 490 25.49 -10.00 -11.45
N LEU A 491 26.23 -11.03 -10.98
CA LEU A 491 25.62 -12.31 -10.57
C LEU A 491 26.23 -12.81 -9.26
N SER A 492 25.77 -12.26 -8.14
CA SER A 492 25.70 -12.98 -6.86
C SER A 492 24.35 -13.70 -6.67
N THR A 493 23.45 -13.61 -7.64
CA THR A 493 22.20 -14.39 -7.70
C THR A 493 22.26 -15.38 -8.88
N GLY A 494 22.54 -16.66 -8.57
CA GLY A 494 22.06 -17.78 -9.39
C GLY A 494 22.97 -18.44 -10.44
N GLY A 495 24.17 -17.94 -10.74
CA GLY A 495 25.10 -18.55 -11.72
C GLY A 495 26.32 -19.18 -11.07
N LYS A 496 26.28 -20.49 -10.80
CA LYS A 496 27.34 -21.25 -10.12
C LYS A 496 28.28 -21.90 -11.18
N TYR A 497 29.54 -21.43 -11.25
CA TYR A 497 30.79 -22.20 -11.47
C TYR A 497 31.81 -21.86 -12.59
N ASP A 498 31.51 -21.22 -13.72
CA ASP A 498 32.53 -21.22 -14.81
C ASP A 498 33.62 -20.12 -14.75
N VAL A 499 33.27 -18.89 -14.36
CA VAL A 499 34.17 -17.73 -14.55
C VAL A 499 35.25 -17.59 -13.46
N ARG A 500 35.03 -18.18 -12.28
CA ARG A 500 36.02 -18.17 -11.19
C ARG A 500 37.24 -19.06 -11.51
N ASP A 501 37.05 -20.11 -12.32
CA ASP A 501 38.08 -21.09 -12.63
C ASP A 501 39.22 -20.53 -13.49
N GLU A 502 38.97 -19.55 -14.37
CA GLU A 502 40.01 -19.01 -15.25
C GLU A 502 41.02 -18.13 -14.51
N ARG A 503 40.56 -17.23 -13.64
CA ARG A 503 41.46 -16.39 -12.82
C ARG A 503 42.32 -17.25 -11.91
N GLU A 504 41.75 -18.32 -11.34
CA GLU A 504 42.49 -19.28 -10.51
C GLU A 504 43.57 -20.02 -11.31
N LYS A 505 43.27 -20.47 -12.54
CA LYS A 505 44.26 -21.08 -13.44
C LYS A 505 45.40 -20.11 -13.77
N VAL A 506 45.08 -18.85 -14.05
CA VAL A 506 46.08 -17.81 -14.35
C VAL A 506 47.01 -17.59 -13.17
N TYR A 507 46.50 -17.49 -11.95
CA TYR A 507 47.34 -17.25 -10.77
C TYR A 507 48.10 -18.48 -10.27
N GLN A 508 47.71 -19.68 -10.69
CA GLN A 508 48.50 -20.91 -10.49
C GLN A 508 49.76 -20.96 -11.37
N ASN A 509 49.70 -20.41 -12.59
CA ASN A 509 50.86 -20.28 -13.48
C ASN A 509 50.91 -18.89 -14.18
N PRO A 510 51.24 -17.83 -13.43
CA PRO A 510 51.03 -16.46 -13.89
C PRO A 510 51.98 -16.06 -15.02
N TYR A 511 53.19 -16.62 -15.10
CA TYR A 511 54.16 -16.19 -16.11
C TYR A 511 53.78 -16.60 -17.54
N ALA A 512 53.23 -17.80 -17.73
CA ALA A 512 52.81 -18.26 -19.06
C ALA A 512 51.49 -17.62 -19.50
N LEU A 513 50.53 -17.51 -18.57
CA LEU A 513 49.17 -17.07 -18.89
C LEU A 513 49.01 -15.54 -18.90
N LEU A 514 49.94 -14.79 -18.29
CA LEU A 514 49.95 -13.33 -18.35
C LEU A 514 50.79 -12.77 -19.51
N LEU A 515 51.48 -13.61 -20.28
CA LEU A 515 52.42 -13.18 -21.31
C LEU A 515 51.79 -12.22 -22.35
N PRO A 516 50.58 -12.47 -22.88
CA PRO A 516 49.94 -11.53 -23.81
C PRO A 516 49.69 -10.14 -23.20
N TYR A 517 49.35 -10.11 -21.91
CA TYR A 517 49.11 -8.87 -21.18
C TYR A 517 50.42 -8.11 -20.92
N PHE A 518 51.53 -8.83 -20.68
CA PHE A 518 52.85 -8.21 -20.56
C PHE A 518 53.35 -7.61 -21.89
N GLU A 519 53.05 -8.23 -23.03
CA GLU A 519 53.37 -7.62 -24.33
C GLU A 519 52.56 -6.33 -24.55
N LYS A 520 51.26 -6.35 -24.24
CA LYS A 520 50.43 -5.14 -24.30
C LYS A 520 50.91 -4.02 -23.35
N ILE A 521 51.39 -4.37 -22.17
CA ILE A 521 52.01 -3.41 -21.25
C ILE A 521 53.24 -2.76 -21.90
N LYS A 522 54.07 -3.52 -22.64
CA LYS A 522 55.24 -2.93 -23.34
C LYS A 522 54.84 -1.98 -24.47
N GLU A 523 53.70 -2.23 -25.11
CA GLU A 523 53.17 -1.38 -26.18
C GLU A 523 52.62 -0.05 -25.64
N THR A 524 52.08 -0.06 -24.42
CA THR A 524 51.34 1.07 -23.83
C THR A 524 52.15 1.88 -22.82
N VAL A 525 52.99 1.23 -22.02
CA VAL A 525 53.78 1.84 -20.95
C VAL A 525 55.20 2.09 -21.43
N ARG A 526 55.67 3.34 -21.40
CA ARG A 526 56.99 3.70 -21.92
C ARG A 526 58.10 3.36 -20.93
N ASN A 527 57.89 3.57 -19.64
CA ASN A 527 58.92 3.41 -18.63
C ASN A 527 59.06 1.95 -18.16
N PRO A 528 60.26 1.33 -18.29
CA PRO A 528 60.50 -0.05 -17.85
C PRO A 528 60.24 -0.31 -16.36
N LEU A 529 60.39 0.70 -15.50
CA LEU A 529 60.10 0.58 -14.07
C LEU A 529 58.61 0.36 -13.83
N VAL A 530 57.75 1.07 -14.55
CA VAL A 530 56.29 0.92 -14.45
C VAL A 530 55.85 -0.44 -14.98
N GLN A 531 56.41 -0.89 -16.11
CA GLN A 531 56.20 -2.23 -16.63
C GLN A 531 56.56 -3.31 -15.59
N GLN A 532 57.71 -3.14 -14.93
CA GLN A 532 58.18 -4.07 -13.90
C GLN A 532 57.30 -4.05 -12.65
N LEU A 533 56.82 -2.89 -12.22
CA LEU A 533 55.88 -2.77 -11.10
C LEU A 533 54.56 -3.52 -11.37
N ILE A 534 53.99 -3.36 -12.57
CA ILE A 534 52.78 -4.09 -12.97
C ILE A 534 53.02 -5.60 -12.90
N LYS A 535 54.13 -6.06 -13.49
CA LYS A 535 54.52 -7.48 -13.48
C LYS A 535 54.74 -8.03 -12.06
N ASP A 536 55.42 -7.26 -11.20
CA ASP A 536 55.68 -7.64 -9.81
C ASP A 536 54.38 -7.78 -9.00
N CYS A 537 53.44 -6.86 -9.19
CA CYS A 537 52.12 -6.92 -8.55
C CYS A 537 51.32 -8.14 -9.02
N LEU A 538 51.19 -8.34 -10.34
CA LEU A 538 50.41 -9.44 -10.92
C LEU A 538 50.97 -10.83 -10.58
N THR A 539 52.26 -10.94 -10.26
CA THR A 539 52.94 -12.20 -9.95
C THR A 539 53.27 -12.36 -8.46
N ALA A 540 52.65 -11.57 -7.58
CA ALA A 540 52.94 -11.55 -6.14
C ALA A 540 52.52 -12.85 -5.41
N GLN A 541 53.27 -13.95 -5.58
CA GLN A 541 52.93 -15.28 -5.02
C GLN A 541 53.38 -15.49 -3.55
N SER A 542 54.22 -14.61 -2.99
CA SER A 542 54.61 -14.67 -1.56
C SER A 542 54.91 -13.28 -1.00
N PHE A 543 54.28 -12.96 0.13
CA PHE A 543 54.08 -11.59 0.60
C PHE A 543 55.33 -10.79 0.93
N HIS A 544 55.51 -9.63 0.29
CA HIS A 544 56.38 -8.57 0.81
C HIS A 544 55.82 -7.16 0.49
N PHE A 545 54.73 -6.75 1.13
CA PHE A 545 54.21 -5.36 1.04
C PHE A 545 55.32 -4.31 1.25
N ARG A 546 56.25 -4.56 2.18
CA ARG A 546 57.45 -3.71 2.39
C ARG A 546 58.36 -3.63 1.17
N LYS A 547 58.53 -4.73 0.42
CA LYS A 547 59.34 -4.74 -0.80
C LYS A 547 58.64 -3.97 -1.90
N MET A 548 57.34 -4.16 -2.07
CA MET A 548 56.56 -3.37 -3.04
C MET A 548 56.59 -1.89 -2.68
N GLN A 549 56.42 -1.53 -1.40
CA GLN A 549 56.50 -0.15 -0.94
C GLN A 549 57.83 0.52 -1.32
N ARG A 550 58.96 -0.17 -1.15
CA ARG A 550 60.28 0.33 -1.59
C ARG A 550 60.37 0.49 -3.11
N LYS A 551 59.81 -0.43 -3.88
CA LYS A 551 59.80 -0.35 -5.35
C LYS A 551 58.96 0.82 -5.85
N PHE A 552 57.80 1.06 -5.26
CA PHE A 552 56.95 2.21 -5.57
C PHE A 552 57.60 3.54 -5.17
N ALA A 553 58.20 3.62 -3.97
CA ALA A 553 58.95 4.80 -3.55
C ALA A 553 60.12 5.11 -4.51
N TYR A 554 60.89 4.09 -4.89
CA TYR A 554 61.95 4.24 -5.89
C TYR A 554 61.40 4.73 -7.23
N ALA A 555 60.30 4.17 -7.72
CA ALA A 555 59.70 4.61 -8.97
C ALA A 555 59.18 6.06 -8.91
N LEU A 556 58.57 6.48 -7.80
CA LEU A 556 58.15 7.87 -7.58
C LEU A 556 59.33 8.85 -7.68
N GLU A 557 60.45 8.53 -7.02
CA GLU A 557 61.66 9.38 -7.02
C GLU A 557 62.36 9.50 -8.39
N HIS A 558 62.08 8.59 -9.33
CA HIS A 558 62.76 8.52 -10.64
C HIS A 558 61.83 8.77 -11.83
N LEU A 559 60.55 9.06 -11.56
CA LEU A 559 59.53 9.42 -12.55
C LEU A 559 59.05 10.87 -12.40
N VAL A 560 59.01 11.35 -11.14
CA VAL A 560 58.73 12.75 -10.77
C VAL A 560 60.06 13.49 -10.63
#